data_AF-A0A4Y2LS92-F1
#
_entry.id   AF-A0A4Y2LS92-F1
#
_cell.length_a   1.000
_cell.length_b   1.000
_cell.length_c   1.000
_cell.angle_alpha   90.00
_cell.angle_beta   90.00
_cell.angle_gamma   90.00
#
_symmetry.space_group_name_H-M   'P 1'
#
loop_
_entity.id
_entity.type
_entity.pdbx_description
1 polymer ?
#
loop_
_entity_poly.entity_id
_entity_poly.type
_entity_poly.pdbx_seq_one_letter_code
_entity_poly.pdbx_strand_id
1 'polypeptide(L)'
;MPITRLDYRNEPIDREIEINELFDHLLRCRTNYYLVDLRIMWKWPIGDFVSTFNPFLQACRKLKYLKLDIVYSASGKMPCWNLGWKIDQYL
;
A
#
# COMPACT_ATOMS: atom_id res chain seq x y z
N MET A 1 0.47 11.79 -18.73
CA MET A 1 1.26 10.53 -18.67
C MET A 1 0.66 9.65 -17.59
N PRO A 2 0.49 8.34 -17.80
CA PRO A 2 -0.03 7.45 -16.77
C PRO A 2 1.01 7.25 -15.65
N ILE A 3 0.53 7.21 -14.41
CA ILE A 3 1.38 6.93 -13.24
C ILE A 3 1.62 5.42 -13.21
N THR A 4 2.85 5.00 -13.46
CA THR A 4 3.26 3.59 -13.49
C THR A 4 3.95 3.14 -12.21
N ARG A 5 4.46 4.09 -11.42
CA ARG A 5 5.07 3.84 -10.12
C ARG A 5 4.48 4.78 -9.07
N LEU A 6 4.06 4.21 -7.94
CA LEU A 6 3.60 4.95 -6.78
C LEU A 6 4.48 4.61 -5.58
N ASP A 7 5.02 5.63 -4.92
CA ASP A 7 5.80 5.53 -3.69
C ASP A 7 5.11 6.44 -2.66
N TYR A 8 4.31 5.83 -1.78
CA TYR A 8 3.53 6.51 -0.77
C TYR A 8 4.12 6.24 0.61
N ARG A 9 4.29 7.29 1.42
CA ARG A 9 4.82 7.19 2.78
C ARG A 9 3.89 7.94 3.71
N ASN A 10 3.31 7.21 4.65
CA ASN A 10 2.51 7.79 5.72
C ASN A 10 3.45 8.35 6.79
N GLU A 11 3.84 9.61 6.65
CA GLU A 11 4.66 10.33 7.63
C GLU A 11 3.78 10.95 8.73
N PRO A 12 4.30 11.12 9.97
CA PRO A 12 3.50 11.58 11.12
C PRO A 12 2.94 13.02 11.00
N ILE A 13 3.31 13.76 9.95
CA ILE A 13 2.83 15.12 9.67
C ILE A 13 1.62 15.08 8.73
N ASP A 14 1.52 14.03 7.92
CA ASP A 14 0.35 13.82 7.08
C ASP A 14 -0.81 13.42 7.98
N ARG A 15 -1.91 14.16 7.85
CA ARG A 15 -3.20 13.83 8.47
C ARG A 15 -3.43 12.33 8.26
N GLU A 16 -3.90 11.64 9.30
CA GLU A 16 -4.18 10.21 9.30
C GLU A 16 -5.18 9.85 8.17
N ILE A 17 -4.70 9.78 6.94
CA ILE A 17 -5.48 9.32 5.79
C ILE A 17 -5.68 7.84 6.05
N GLU A 18 -6.94 7.40 6.02
CA GLU A 18 -7.22 5.99 6.11
C GLU A 18 -6.76 5.31 4.81
N ILE A 19 -6.18 4.12 4.93
CA ILE A 19 -5.65 3.41 3.75
C ILE A 19 -6.75 3.11 2.72
N ASN A 20 -8.00 2.97 3.17
CA ASN A 20 -9.17 2.78 2.34
C ASN A 20 -9.42 3.99 1.44
N GLU A 21 -9.31 5.20 1.99
CA GLU A 21 -9.47 6.43 1.22
C GLU A 21 -8.39 6.59 0.15
N LEU A 22 -7.15 6.19 0.47
CA LEU A 22 -6.05 6.19 -0.49
C LEU A 22 -6.38 5.27 -1.69
N PHE A 23 -6.81 4.02 -1.44
CA PHE A 23 -7.12 3.10 -2.54
C PHE A 23 -8.34 3.53 -3.34
N ASP A 24 -9.40 4.01 -2.69
CA ASP A 24 -10.57 4.54 -3.37
C ASP A 24 -10.20 5.73 -4.28
N HIS A 25 -9.32 6.61 -3.80
CA HIS A 25 -8.81 7.71 -4.61
C HIS A 25 -8.03 7.22 -5.83
N LEU A 26 -7.12 6.27 -5.64
CA LEU A 26 -6.32 5.68 -6.73
C LEU A 26 -7.20 4.97 -7.77
N LEU A 27 -8.28 4.31 -7.35
CA LEU A 27 -9.26 3.69 -8.23
C LEU A 27 -10.05 4.74 -9.02
N ARG A 28 -10.52 5.81 -8.38
CA ARG A 28 -11.22 6.93 -9.04
C ARG A 28 -10.33 7.60 -10.10
N CYS A 29 -9.04 7.74 -9.80
CA CYS A 29 -8.05 8.27 -10.73
C CYS A 29 -7.64 7.28 -11.84
N ARG A 30 -8.17 6.05 -11.83
CA ARG A 30 -7.82 4.97 -12.77
C ARG A 30 -6.33 4.65 -12.80
N THR A 31 -5.62 4.91 -11.69
CA THR A 31 -4.18 4.65 -11.56
C THR A 31 -3.90 3.15 -11.64
N ASN A 32 -4.81 2.32 -11.12
CA ASN A 32 -4.74 0.87 -11.12
C ASN A 32 -4.53 0.23 -12.51
N TYR A 33 -5.02 0.85 -13.59
CA TYR A 33 -4.88 0.30 -14.96
C TYR A 33 -3.44 0.34 -15.50
N TYR A 34 -2.62 1.22 -14.94
CA TYR A 34 -1.27 1.51 -15.44
C TYR A 34 -0.18 1.25 -14.40
N LEU A 35 -0.57 1.01 -13.14
CA LEU A 35 0.37 0.82 -12.05
C LEU A 35 1.16 -0.48 -12.23
N VAL A 36 2.48 -0.37 -12.22
CA VAL A 36 3.45 -1.47 -12.37
C VAL A 36 4.24 -1.68 -11.08
N ASP A 37 4.57 -0.61 -10.36
CA ASP A 37 5.33 -0.64 -9.10
C ASP A 37 4.57 0.15 -8.03
N LEU A 38 4.20 -0.52 -6.93
CA LEU A 38 3.56 0.08 -5.77
C LEU A 38 4.46 -0.10 -4.55
N ARG A 39 4.79 1.01 -3.89
CA ARG A 39 5.54 1.03 -2.63
C ARG A 39 4.76 1.84 -1.62
N ILE A 40 4.41 1.21 -0.50
CA ILE A 40 3.66 1.86 0.57
C ILE A 40 4.45 1.67 1.85
N MET A 41 4.76 2.76 2.53
CA MET A 41 5.23 2.75 3.91
C MET A 41 4.10 3.24 4.82
N TRP A 42 3.64 2.39 5.73
CA TRP A 42 2.47 2.65 6.57
C TRP A 42 2.81 2.51 8.05
N LYS A 43 2.31 3.41 8.91
CA LYS A 43 2.50 3.36 10.37
C LYS A 43 1.15 3.08 11.05
N TRP A 44 1.12 2.31 12.14
CA TRP A 44 -0.08 2.01 12.98
C TRP A 44 -1.06 0.90 12.51
N PRO A 45 -1.87 0.31 13.43
CA PRO A 45 -2.11 -1.12 13.48
C PRO A 45 -3.02 -1.60 12.36
N ILE A 46 -2.56 -2.68 11.75
CA ILE A 46 -3.23 -3.40 10.67
C ILE A 46 -4.25 -4.33 11.31
N GLY A 47 -5.45 -3.81 11.59
CA GLY A 47 -6.63 -4.66 11.83
C GLY A 47 -7.15 -5.22 10.50
N ASP A 48 -7.41 -4.32 9.55
CA ASP A 48 -8.14 -4.61 8.30
C ASP A 48 -7.33 -4.32 7.03
N PHE A 49 -6.00 -4.24 7.10
CA PHE A 49 -5.18 -3.96 5.92
C PHE A 49 -5.41 -4.99 4.81
N VAL A 50 -5.51 -6.28 5.15
CA VAL A 50 -5.67 -7.36 4.16
C VAL A 50 -7.01 -7.25 3.43
N SER A 51 -8.08 -6.85 4.12
CA SER A 51 -9.44 -6.80 3.54
C SER A 51 -9.59 -5.64 2.56
N THR A 52 -8.97 -4.47 2.81
CA THR A 52 -8.99 -3.34 1.88
C THR A 52 -7.97 -3.48 0.76
N PHE A 53 -6.81 -4.05 1.07
CA PHE A 53 -5.70 -4.14 0.13
C PHE A 53 -5.97 -5.14 -0.99
N ASN A 54 -6.63 -6.26 -0.68
CA ASN A 54 -6.89 -7.33 -1.63
C ASN A 54 -7.74 -6.88 -2.85
N PRO A 55 -8.88 -6.18 -2.69
CA PRO A 55 -9.64 -5.64 -3.82
C PRO A 55 -8.83 -4.68 -4.73
N PHE A 56 -8.02 -3.80 -4.14
CA PHE A 56 -7.21 -2.86 -4.91
C PHE A 56 -6.15 -3.56 -5.76
N LEU A 57 -5.43 -4.52 -5.16
CA LEU A 57 -4.44 -5.30 -5.89
C LEU A 57 -5.07 -6.11 -7.04
N GLN A 58 -6.24 -6.70 -6.81
CA GLN A 58 -7.00 -7.41 -7.85
C GLN A 58 -7.38 -6.48 -9.01
N ALA A 59 -7.66 -5.21 -8.73
CA ALA A 59 -7.93 -4.21 -9.76
C ALA A 59 -6.66 -3.78 -10.55
N CYS A 60 -5.46 -4.03 -10.02
CA CYS A 60 -4.19 -3.63 -10.61
C CYS A 60 -3.60 -4.71 -11.53
N ARG A 61 -4.17 -4.89 -12.73
CA ARG A 61 -3.79 -5.96 -13.68
C ARG A 61 -2.34 -5.91 -14.20
N LYS A 62 -1.66 -4.77 -14.09
CA LYS A 62 -0.29 -4.59 -14.58
C LYS A 62 0.76 -4.53 -13.46
N LEU A 63 0.33 -4.69 -12.21
CA LEU A 63 1.22 -4.60 -11.06
C LEU A 63 2.20 -5.77 -11.09
N LYS A 64 3.49 -5.46 -11.09
CA LYS A 64 4.60 -6.43 -11.08
C LYS A 64 5.37 -6.39 -9.77
N TYR A 65 5.45 -5.20 -9.17
CA TYR A 65 6.21 -4.98 -7.95
C TYR A 65 5.30 -4.40 -6.90
N LEU A 66 5.28 -5.06 -5.75
CA LEU A 66 4.69 -4.54 -4.54
C LEU A 66 5.75 -4.52 -3.44
N LYS A 67 5.89 -3.38 -2.77
CA LYS A 67 6.61 -3.25 -1.52
C LYS A 67 5.71 -2.64 -0.46
N LEU A 68 5.62 -3.29 0.68
CA LEU A 68 4.85 -2.80 1.82
C LEU A 68 5.74 -2.77 3.07
N ASP A 69 6.01 -1.58 3.57
CA ASP A 69 6.81 -1.35 4.76
C ASP A 69 5.87 -0.94 5.92
N ILE A 70 5.62 -1.85 6.86
CA ILE A 70 4.70 -1.60 7.98
C ILE A 70 5.52 -1.23 9.21
N VAL A 71 5.34 -0.02 9.70
CA VAL A 71 5.98 0.50 10.90
C VAL A 71 4.99 0.39 12.07
N TYR A 72 5.15 -0.64 12.88
CA TYR A 72 4.40 -0.74 14.12
C TYR A 72 4.95 0.26 15.14
N SER A 73 4.08 1.14 15.61
CA SER A 73 4.38 2.08 16.68
C SER A 73 3.63 1.63 17.93
N ALA A 74 4.02 0.47 18.49
CA ALA A 74 3.83 0.28 19.92
C ALA A 74 4.67 1.32 20.65
N SER A 75 4.05 1.98 21.60
CA SER A 75 4.70 2.83 22.61
C SER A 75 6.14 2.38 22.92
N GLY A 76 7.11 3.13 22.39
CA GLY A 76 8.49 3.16 22.87
C GLY A 76 9.52 2.22 22.24
N LYS A 77 9.18 1.24 21.38
CA LYS A 77 10.20 0.44 20.67
C LYS A 77 9.76 0.14 19.26
N MET A 78 10.53 0.66 18.30
CA MET A 78 10.36 0.46 16.85
C MET A 78 10.90 -0.92 16.46
N PRO A 79 10.06 -1.91 16.10
CA PRO A 79 10.52 -3.12 15.44
C PRO A 79 10.29 -2.93 13.94
N CYS A 80 11.37 -2.70 13.19
CA CYS A 80 11.32 -2.73 11.72
C CYS A 80 11.07 -4.17 11.25
N TRP A 81 9.81 -4.57 11.11
CA TRP A 81 9.46 -5.78 10.38
C TRP A 81 9.48 -5.44 8.88
N ASN A 82 10.56 -5.81 8.19
CA ASN A 82 10.56 -5.87 6.73
C ASN A 82 9.75 -7.11 6.30
N LEU A 83 8.43 -6.98 6.26
CA LEU A 83 7.59 -7.97 5.59
C LEU A 83 7.64 -7.71 4.09
N GLY A 84 8.71 -8.21 3.46
CA GLY A 84 8.80 -8.29 2.00
C GLY A 84 7.80 -9.32 1.48
N TRP A 85 6.56 -8.92 1.26
CA TRP A 85 5.59 -9.74 0.55
C TRP A 85 5.97 -9.78 -0.94
N LYS A 86 6.69 -10.83 -1.34
CA LYS A 86 6.77 -11.19 -2.75
C LYS A 86 5.42 -11.82 -3.10
N ILE A 87 4.58 -11.09 -3.83
CA ILE A 87 3.39 -11.68 -4.44
C ILE A 87 3.90 -12.62 -5.53
N ASP A 88 4.11 -13.89 -5.21
CA ASP A 88 4.13 -14.94 -6.21
C ASP A 88 2.67 -15.12 -6.66
N GLN A 89 2.32 -14.45 -7.77
CA GLN A 89 1.01 -14.57 -8.40
C GLN A 89 0.78 -16.03 -8.79
N TYR A 90 0.00 -16.75 -8.00
CA TYR A 90 -0.75 -17.91 -8.49
C TYR A 90 -2.18 -17.45 -8.77
N LEU A 91 -2.57 -17.61 -10.03
CA LEU A 91 -3.88 -17.34 -10.68
C LEU A 91 -4.02 -15.98 -11.35
#